data_AF-D1JHA8-F1
#
_entry.id   AF-D1JHA8-F1
#
_cell.length_a   1.000
_cell.length_b   1.000
_cell.length_c   1.000
_cell.angle_alpha   90.00
_cell.angle_beta   90.00
_cell.angle_gamma   90.00
#
_symmetry.space_group_name_H-M   'P 1'
#
loop_
_entity.id
_entity.type
_entity.pdbx_description
1 polymer ?
#
loop_
_entity_poly.entity_id
_entity_poly.type
_entity_poly.pdbx_seq_one_letter_code
_entity_poly.pdbx_strand_id
1 'polypeptide(L)'
;MKRQSLALLIILLGIVIFISSATIVAGSDELKRELLEDILSQDKPELFDDYGELLLAKTKMQTIIQGLDSRDVTATTKAWVDLSLRIIDDFELMVNESESSDPVNHINAVEAADRINMTINTLTGCPTAERNGIPMLSMLALMRFYRVEGKFFEDAARNTAETKVKLDYERRSSIAYEKGSMPSDASRMAFESRRNERIYDRDMKSASKDINAARVQRDKAITQTSEFFGSHFMSILKARDSFESAKGLYEKHNDKELETENVIKTEDEIKHAYQRLMLDALLRVGIYLLILSFIVVILWEEFKKWGEELDDTRLGEELIV
;
A
#
# COMPACT_ATOMS: atom_id res chain seq x y z
N MET A 1 -74.19 -7.74 3.67
CA MET A 1 -73.83 -6.31 3.83
C MET A 1 -73.17 -5.93 5.16
N LYS A 2 -73.05 -6.80 6.20
CA LYS A 2 -72.44 -6.41 7.50
C LYS A 2 -70.91 -6.59 7.61
N ARG A 3 -70.28 -7.44 6.77
CA ARG A 3 -68.83 -7.71 6.85
C ARG A 3 -67.96 -6.67 6.12
N GLN A 4 -68.45 -6.09 5.02
CA GLN A 4 -67.71 -5.07 4.27
C GLN A 4 -67.69 -3.72 4.99
N SER A 5 -68.75 -3.35 5.74
CA SER A 5 -68.75 -2.12 6.54
C SER A 5 -67.79 -2.19 7.73
N LEU A 6 -67.58 -3.37 8.30
CA LEU A 6 -66.67 -3.56 9.43
C LEU A 6 -65.20 -3.47 9.01
N ALA A 7 -64.85 -4.04 7.85
CA ALA A 7 -63.50 -3.95 7.29
C ALA A 7 -63.14 -2.51 6.89
N LEU A 8 -64.09 -1.77 6.30
CA LEU A 8 -63.91 -0.34 5.99
C LEU A 8 -63.72 0.51 7.25
N LEU A 9 -64.45 0.20 8.33
CA LEU A 9 -64.33 0.92 9.60
C LEU A 9 -62.99 0.65 10.29
N ILE A 10 -62.47 -0.59 10.21
CA ILE A 10 -61.14 -0.95 10.75
C ILE A 10 -60.01 -0.28 9.96
N ILE A 11 -60.14 -0.20 8.64
CA ILE A 11 -59.15 0.49 7.79
C ILE A 11 -59.17 2.00 8.03
N LEU A 12 -60.36 2.61 8.16
CA LEU A 12 -60.49 4.03 8.53
C LEU A 12 -59.94 4.30 9.94
N LEU A 13 -60.18 3.42 10.91
CA LEU A 13 -59.64 3.54 12.26
C LEU A 13 -58.12 3.38 12.27
N GLY A 14 -57.58 2.47 11.46
CA GLY A 14 -56.13 2.29 11.27
C GLY A 14 -55.46 3.51 10.63
N ILE A 15 -56.11 4.15 9.66
CA ILE A 15 -55.64 5.40 9.03
C ILE A 15 -55.71 6.56 10.03
N VAL A 16 -56.77 6.67 10.84
CA VAL A 16 -56.90 7.69 11.88
C VAL A 16 -55.84 7.49 12.97
N ILE A 17 -55.54 6.25 13.38
CA ILE A 17 -54.49 5.93 14.35
C ILE A 17 -53.09 6.22 13.76
N PHE A 18 -52.86 5.91 12.49
CA PHE A 18 -51.58 6.20 11.82
C PHE A 18 -51.35 7.71 11.64
N ILE A 19 -52.42 8.48 11.35
CA ILE A 19 -52.37 9.95 11.27
C ILE A 19 -52.23 10.57 12.68
N SER A 20 -52.79 9.96 13.73
CA SER A 20 -52.63 10.43 15.11
C SER A 20 -51.33 9.97 15.79
N SER A 21 -50.59 9.01 15.23
CA SER A 21 -49.19 8.75 15.59
C SER A 21 -48.19 9.70 14.93
N ALA A 22 -48.61 10.47 13.91
CA ALA A 22 -47.88 11.65 13.46
C ALA A 22 -48.27 12.86 14.32
N THR A 23 -48.05 12.78 15.64
CA THR A 23 -48.03 13.98 16.46
C THR A 23 -46.85 14.83 16.00
N ILE A 24 -47.12 15.79 15.13
CA ILE A 24 -46.31 16.99 15.01
C ILE A 24 -46.33 17.60 16.41
N VAL A 25 -45.28 17.35 17.19
CA VAL A 25 -45.06 18.06 18.46
C VAL A 25 -44.99 19.53 18.07
N ALA A 26 -46.05 20.27 18.42
CA ALA A 26 -46.10 21.71 18.21
C ALA A 26 -44.91 22.34 18.91
N GLY A 27 -44.22 23.26 18.23
CA GLY A 27 -43.00 23.83 18.76
C GLY A 27 -43.22 24.60 20.06
N SER A 28 -42.22 24.51 20.96
CA SER A 28 -42.21 25.17 22.25
C SER A 28 -41.04 26.15 22.34
N ASP A 29 -41.22 27.22 23.11
CA ASP A 29 -40.13 28.14 23.48
C ASP A 29 -38.95 27.40 24.12
N GLU A 30 -39.25 26.32 24.85
CA GLU A 30 -38.26 25.45 25.49
C GLU A 30 -37.35 24.77 24.47
N LEU A 31 -37.92 24.13 23.44
CA LEU A 31 -37.13 23.45 22.42
C LEU A 31 -36.30 24.46 21.62
N LYS A 32 -36.86 25.64 21.32
CA LYS A 32 -36.09 26.70 20.66
C LYS A 32 -34.89 27.14 21.50
N ARG A 33 -35.07 27.29 22.81
CA ARG A 33 -33.98 27.65 23.74
C ARG A 33 -32.93 26.54 23.82
N GLU A 34 -33.34 25.29 23.99
CA GLU A 34 -32.46 24.11 24.03
C GLU A 34 -31.56 24.07 22.78
N LEU A 35 -32.15 24.17 21.58
CA LEU A 35 -31.37 24.16 20.34
C LEU A 35 -30.37 25.31 20.25
N LEU A 36 -30.74 26.52 20.70
CA LEU A 36 -29.83 27.67 20.69
C LEU A 36 -28.69 27.48 21.70
N GLU A 37 -28.96 26.92 22.87
CA GLU A 37 -27.94 26.59 23.87
C GLU A 37 -26.97 25.54 23.32
N ASP A 38 -27.48 24.47 22.70
CA ASP A 38 -26.67 23.43 22.05
C ASP A 38 -25.77 24.03 20.95
N ILE A 39 -26.33 24.87 20.08
CA ILE A 39 -25.55 25.54 19.02
C ILE A 39 -24.48 26.45 19.61
N LEU A 40 -24.80 27.22 20.67
CA LEU A 40 -23.83 28.13 21.30
C LEU A 40 -22.71 27.36 22.01
N SER A 41 -23.02 26.22 22.62
CA SER A 41 -22.05 25.36 23.33
C SER A 41 -20.96 24.79 22.43
N GLN A 42 -21.20 24.70 21.13
CA GLN A 42 -20.27 24.19 20.11
C GLN A 42 -19.17 25.20 19.78
N ASP A 43 -18.38 25.62 20.76
CA ASP A 43 -17.26 26.55 20.59
C ASP A 43 -15.93 25.80 20.40
N LYS A 44 -15.44 25.79 19.15
CA LYS A 44 -14.23 25.06 18.72
C LYS A 44 -13.33 26.01 17.91
N PRO A 45 -12.63 26.96 18.55
CA PRO A 45 -11.93 28.04 17.86
C PRO A 45 -10.87 27.53 16.88
N GLU A 46 -10.07 26.52 17.28
CA GLU A 46 -9.02 25.94 16.42
C GLU A 46 -9.62 25.33 15.14
N LEU A 47 -10.66 24.51 15.28
CA LEU A 47 -11.38 23.94 14.13
C LEU A 47 -11.97 25.03 13.23
N PHE A 48 -12.53 26.08 13.79
CA PHE A 48 -13.18 27.16 13.03
C PHE A 48 -12.20 28.10 12.34
N ASP A 49 -11.01 28.29 12.90
CA ASP A 49 -9.93 29.03 12.25
C ASP A 49 -9.44 28.29 11.00
N ASP A 50 -9.31 26.96 11.10
CA ASP A 50 -8.88 26.13 9.98
C ASP A 50 -10.02 25.87 8.98
N TYR A 51 -11.26 25.75 9.42
CA TYR A 51 -12.45 25.44 8.61
C TYR A 51 -13.57 26.45 8.84
N GLY A 52 -13.34 27.70 8.43
CA GLY A 52 -14.29 28.81 8.57
C GLY A 52 -15.66 28.55 7.90
N GLU A 53 -15.76 27.61 6.97
CA GLU A 53 -17.04 27.16 6.41
C GLU A 53 -17.95 26.52 7.47
N LEU A 54 -17.37 25.78 8.44
CA LEU A 54 -18.12 25.19 9.55
C LEU A 54 -18.62 26.25 10.52
N LEU A 55 -17.81 27.29 10.80
CA LEU A 55 -18.25 28.44 11.57
C LEU A 55 -19.42 29.14 10.89
N LEU A 56 -19.33 29.37 9.58
CA LEU A 56 -20.42 29.97 8.81
C LEU A 56 -21.69 29.11 8.82
N ALA A 57 -21.54 27.77 8.76
CA ALA A 57 -22.64 26.83 8.88
C ALA A 57 -23.31 26.92 10.27
N LYS A 58 -22.51 26.96 11.35
CA LYS A 58 -22.97 27.16 12.73
C LYS A 58 -23.71 28.48 12.88
N THR A 59 -23.16 29.60 12.39
CA THR A 59 -23.80 30.93 12.47
C THR A 59 -25.11 30.98 11.69
N LYS A 60 -25.17 30.36 10.50
CA LYS A 60 -26.41 30.25 9.71
C LYS A 60 -27.46 29.44 10.45
N MET A 61 -27.07 28.30 11.02
CA MET A 61 -27.95 27.47 11.84
C MET A 61 -28.52 28.28 13.01
N GLN A 62 -27.68 28.99 13.77
CA GLN A 62 -28.11 29.89 14.84
C GLN A 62 -29.11 30.95 14.34
N THR A 63 -28.80 31.61 13.23
CA THR A 63 -29.65 32.66 12.65
C THR A 63 -31.03 32.13 12.26
N ILE A 64 -31.09 30.93 11.67
CA ILE A 64 -32.36 30.29 11.29
C ILE A 64 -33.18 30.00 12.54
N ILE A 65 -32.60 29.36 13.56
CA ILE A 65 -33.33 29.02 14.78
C ILE A 65 -33.81 30.29 15.49
N GLN A 66 -32.98 31.35 15.57
CA GLN A 66 -33.38 32.63 16.15
C GLN A 66 -34.56 33.27 15.39
N GLY A 67 -34.56 33.18 14.06
CA GLY A 67 -35.59 33.75 13.19
C GLY A 67 -36.90 32.98 13.08
N LEU A 68 -36.94 31.70 13.48
CA LEU A 68 -38.17 30.90 13.49
C LEU A 68 -39.10 31.31 14.64
N ASP A 69 -40.41 31.34 14.42
CA ASP A 69 -41.36 31.40 15.52
C ASP A 69 -41.29 30.11 16.33
N SER A 70 -41.43 30.19 17.66
CA SER A 70 -41.24 29.01 18.52
C SER A 70 -42.22 27.88 18.21
N ARG A 71 -43.39 28.18 17.63
CA ARG A 71 -44.37 27.19 17.18
C ARG A 71 -43.90 26.37 15.98
N ASP A 72 -42.97 26.92 15.19
CA ASP A 72 -42.40 26.30 13.99
C ASP A 72 -41.13 25.49 14.30
N VAL A 73 -40.62 25.58 15.53
CA VAL A 73 -39.49 24.76 15.99
C VAL A 73 -40.02 23.38 16.37
N THR A 74 -39.91 22.43 15.45
CA THR A 74 -40.47 21.07 15.62
C THR A 74 -39.38 20.02 15.83
N ALA A 75 -39.78 18.76 16.02
CA ALA A 75 -38.86 17.63 16.02
C ALA A 75 -38.02 17.52 14.73
N THR A 76 -38.57 17.94 13.59
CA THR A 76 -37.81 18.03 12.32
C THR A 76 -36.72 19.08 12.40
N THR A 77 -36.99 20.21 13.08
CA THR A 77 -35.98 21.24 13.33
C THR A 77 -34.84 20.70 14.18
N LYS A 78 -35.16 20.00 15.27
CA LYS A 78 -34.16 19.33 16.11
C LYS A 78 -33.32 18.34 15.31
N ALA A 79 -33.94 17.50 14.49
CA ALA A 79 -33.23 16.45 13.76
C ALA A 79 -32.12 17.00 12.84
N TRP A 80 -32.37 18.07 12.09
CA TRP A 80 -31.34 18.63 11.20
C TRP A 80 -30.28 19.44 11.97
N VAL A 81 -30.66 20.08 13.09
CA VAL A 81 -29.70 20.73 13.99
C VAL A 81 -28.76 19.68 14.59
N ASP A 82 -29.29 18.60 15.17
CA ASP A 82 -28.51 17.51 15.74
C ASP A 82 -27.53 16.90 14.73
N LEU A 83 -27.96 16.71 13.47
CA LEU A 83 -27.09 16.26 12.39
C LEU A 83 -25.97 17.26 12.09
N SER A 84 -26.27 18.56 12.11
CA SER A 84 -25.30 19.62 11.84
C SER A 84 -24.27 19.73 12.96
N LEU A 85 -24.68 19.62 14.23
CA LEU A 85 -23.77 19.64 15.37
C LEU A 85 -22.89 18.38 15.38
N ARG A 86 -23.46 17.21 15.07
CA ARG A 86 -22.68 15.97 14.91
C ARG A 86 -21.62 16.10 13.83
N ILE A 87 -21.92 16.73 12.70
CA ILE A 87 -20.92 16.99 11.65
C ILE A 87 -19.75 17.81 12.22
N ILE A 88 -20.02 18.84 13.01
CA ILE A 88 -18.97 19.68 13.62
C ILE A 88 -18.11 18.86 14.59
N ASP A 89 -18.72 18.07 15.47
CA ASP A 89 -18.00 17.20 16.40
C ASP A 89 -17.16 16.12 15.67
N ASP A 90 -17.74 15.46 14.67
CA ASP A 90 -17.04 14.45 13.88
C ASP A 90 -15.87 15.07 13.09
N PHE A 91 -16.01 16.32 12.63
CA PHE A 91 -14.92 17.06 11.98
C PHE A 91 -13.73 17.30 12.91
N GLU A 92 -13.99 17.68 14.17
CA GLU A 92 -12.92 17.88 15.16
C GLU A 92 -12.14 16.57 15.38
N LEU A 93 -12.85 15.46 15.57
CA LEU A 93 -12.22 14.15 15.74
C LEU A 93 -11.38 13.76 14.51
N MET A 94 -11.93 13.97 13.32
CA MET A 94 -11.24 13.71 12.06
C MET A 94 -9.96 14.56 11.90
N VAL A 95 -10.04 15.86 12.20
CA VAL A 95 -8.89 16.77 12.09
C VAL A 95 -7.81 16.40 13.09
N ASN A 96 -8.17 16.10 14.34
CA ASN A 96 -7.22 15.66 15.37
C ASN A 96 -6.48 14.37 14.98
N GLU A 97 -7.14 13.43 14.29
CA GLU A 97 -6.47 12.24 13.75
C GLU A 97 -5.44 12.62 12.67
N SER A 98 -5.74 13.60 11.83
CA SER A 98 -4.87 14.05 10.73
C SER A 98 -3.67 14.92 11.13
N GLU A 99 -3.52 15.26 12.42
CA GLU A 99 -2.36 16.02 12.90
C GLU A 99 -1.10 15.16 13.09
N SER A 100 -1.26 13.84 13.15
CA SER A 100 -0.17 12.89 13.34
C SER A 100 0.71 12.78 12.10
N SER A 101 2.02 12.57 12.26
CA SER A 101 2.88 12.22 11.13
C SER A 101 2.70 10.79 10.60
N ASP A 102 1.90 9.96 11.28
CA ASP A 102 1.69 8.55 10.92
C ASP A 102 0.63 8.40 9.80
N PRO A 103 1.00 7.84 8.64
CA PRO A 103 0.07 7.58 7.54
C PRO A 103 -1.17 6.76 7.93
N VAL A 104 -1.10 5.90 8.95
CA VAL A 104 -2.27 5.13 9.43
C VAL A 104 -3.35 6.06 9.98
N ASN A 105 -2.97 7.12 10.69
CA ASN A 105 -3.94 8.06 11.25
C ASN A 105 -4.61 8.89 10.16
N HIS A 106 -3.85 9.30 9.13
CA HIS A 106 -4.43 9.93 7.94
C HIS A 106 -5.41 9.03 7.18
N ILE A 107 -5.13 7.72 7.10
CA ILE A 107 -6.07 6.76 6.53
C ILE A 107 -7.38 6.73 7.33
N ASN A 108 -7.29 6.66 8.66
CA ASN A 108 -8.45 6.68 9.54
C ASN A 108 -9.24 8.00 9.42
N ALA A 109 -8.53 9.14 9.31
CA ALA A 109 -9.13 10.45 9.12
C ALA A 109 -9.88 10.54 7.78
N VAL A 110 -9.35 9.99 6.69
CA VAL A 110 -10.08 9.89 5.41
C VAL A 110 -11.33 9.00 5.51
N GLU A 111 -11.28 7.91 6.28
CA GLU A 111 -12.47 7.08 6.53
C GLU A 111 -13.51 7.81 7.40
N ALA A 112 -13.07 8.62 8.36
CA ALA A 112 -13.94 9.50 9.13
C ALA A 112 -14.59 10.55 8.23
N ALA A 113 -13.83 11.16 7.32
CA ALA A 113 -14.33 12.09 6.31
C ALA A 113 -15.43 11.45 5.43
N ASP A 114 -15.28 10.18 5.05
CA ASP A 114 -16.30 9.45 4.28
C ASP A 114 -17.59 9.25 5.09
N ARG A 115 -17.49 8.99 6.40
CA ARG A 115 -18.67 8.93 7.28
C ARG A 115 -19.35 10.29 7.40
N ILE A 116 -18.57 11.37 7.57
CA ILE A 116 -19.09 12.74 7.61
C ILE A 116 -19.82 13.08 6.30
N ASN A 117 -19.26 12.68 5.15
CA ASN A 117 -19.90 12.86 3.84
C ASN A 117 -21.29 12.21 3.79
N MET A 118 -21.45 11.00 4.34
CA MET A 118 -22.77 10.34 4.43
C MET A 118 -23.74 11.12 5.31
N THR A 119 -23.28 11.68 6.43
CA THR A 119 -24.08 12.55 7.31
C THR A 119 -24.49 13.85 6.61
N ILE A 120 -23.57 14.47 5.86
CA ILE A 120 -23.87 15.65 5.03
C ILE A 120 -24.94 15.31 3.98
N ASN A 121 -24.84 14.17 3.30
CA ASN A 121 -25.86 13.74 2.34
C ASN A 121 -27.24 13.55 2.99
N THR A 122 -27.28 13.08 4.24
CA THR A 122 -28.52 13.00 5.02
C THR A 122 -29.07 14.39 5.33
N LEU A 123 -28.20 15.35 5.67
CA LEU A 123 -28.57 16.74 5.91
C LEU A 123 -29.07 17.44 4.65
N THR A 124 -28.55 17.10 3.46
CA THR A 124 -29.08 17.57 2.17
C THR A 124 -30.54 17.15 1.97
N GLY A 125 -30.96 16.00 2.52
CA GLY A 125 -32.36 15.58 2.50
C GLY A 125 -33.30 16.42 3.40
N CYS A 126 -32.77 17.36 4.18
CA CYS A 126 -33.54 18.24 5.06
C CYS A 126 -33.79 19.61 4.39
N PRO A 127 -35.02 19.92 3.93
CA PRO A 127 -35.27 21.09 3.06
C PRO A 127 -34.86 22.43 3.67
N THR A 128 -35.02 22.60 4.98
CA THR A 128 -34.62 23.83 5.69
C THR A 128 -33.10 23.98 5.71
N ALA A 129 -32.35 22.92 6.00
CA ALA A 129 -30.89 22.97 6.02
C ALA A 129 -30.33 23.18 4.60
N GLU A 130 -30.85 22.45 3.63
CA GLU A 130 -30.46 22.51 2.22
C GLU A 130 -30.68 23.91 1.63
N ARG A 131 -31.89 24.47 1.75
CA ARG A 131 -32.23 25.80 1.22
C ARG A 131 -31.33 26.91 1.78
N ASN A 132 -30.82 26.74 3.00
CA ASN A 132 -29.97 27.71 3.65
C ASN A 132 -28.46 27.47 3.42
N GLY A 133 -28.12 26.41 2.68
CA GLY A 133 -26.74 26.08 2.28
C GLY A 133 -25.90 25.46 3.40
N ILE A 134 -26.49 24.94 4.47
CA ILE A 134 -25.75 24.33 5.59
C ILE A 134 -24.96 23.09 5.13
N PRO A 135 -25.57 22.10 4.43
CA PRO A 135 -24.82 20.94 3.91
C PRO A 135 -23.70 21.34 2.94
N MET A 136 -23.95 22.36 2.11
CA MET A 136 -22.97 22.85 1.14
C MET A 136 -21.71 23.39 1.84
N LEU A 137 -21.88 24.14 2.93
CA LEU A 137 -20.74 24.66 3.69
C LEU A 137 -19.94 23.55 4.36
N SER A 138 -20.61 22.57 4.97
CA SER A 138 -19.94 21.38 5.51
C SER A 138 -19.21 20.58 4.43
N MET A 139 -19.79 20.49 3.23
CA MET A 139 -19.14 19.83 2.09
C MET A 139 -17.89 20.59 1.63
N LEU A 140 -17.94 21.93 1.58
CA LEU A 140 -16.77 22.74 1.23
C LEU A 140 -15.61 22.56 2.22
N ALA A 141 -15.90 22.52 3.53
CA ALA A 141 -14.92 22.18 4.55
C ALA A 141 -14.30 20.79 4.28
N LEU A 142 -15.14 19.80 3.93
CA LEU A 142 -14.70 18.42 3.72
C LEU A 142 -13.84 18.29 2.45
N MET A 143 -14.22 19.00 1.39
CA MET A 143 -13.43 19.11 0.16
C MET A 143 -12.06 19.72 0.45
N ARG A 144 -11.98 20.73 1.33
CA ARG A 144 -10.70 21.31 1.74
C ARG A 144 -9.85 20.31 2.52
N PHE A 145 -10.44 19.57 3.46
CA PHE A 145 -9.76 18.49 4.17
C PHE A 145 -9.18 17.45 3.19
N TYR A 146 -9.98 16.95 2.25
CA TYR A 146 -9.49 16.00 1.25
C TYR A 146 -8.33 16.51 0.39
N ARG A 147 -8.25 17.82 0.12
CA ARG A 147 -7.10 18.41 -0.59
C ARG A 147 -5.82 18.34 0.24
N VAL A 148 -5.92 18.59 1.54
CA VAL A 148 -4.80 18.50 2.48
C VAL A 148 -4.32 17.04 2.57
N GLU A 149 -5.24 16.09 2.72
CA GLU A 149 -4.93 14.66 2.72
C GLU A 149 -4.31 14.19 1.39
N GLY A 150 -4.84 14.68 0.26
CA GLY A 150 -4.27 14.39 -1.06
C GLY A 150 -2.80 14.82 -1.15
N LYS A 151 -2.47 15.98 -0.59
CA LYS A 151 -1.12 16.51 -0.52
C LYS A 151 -0.23 15.72 0.44
N PHE A 152 -0.75 15.36 1.62
CA PHE A 152 -0.05 14.51 2.58
C PHE A 152 0.39 13.18 1.93
N PHE A 153 -0.54 12.45 1.30
CA PHE A 153 -0.22 11.17 0.67
C PHE A 153 0.71 11.33 -0.55
N GLU A 154 0.60 12.44 -1.30
CA GLU A 154 1.56 12.75 -2.37
C GLU A 154 2.98 12.90 -1.84
N ASP A 155 3.16 13.61 -0.73
CA ASP A 155 4.46 13.82 -0.12
C ASP A 155 4.97 12.53 0.55
N ALA A 156 4.10 11.74 1.18
CA ALA A 156 4.43 10.42 1.71
C ALA A 156 4.91 9.47 0.60
N ALA A 157 4.25 9.47 -0.57
CA ALA A 157 4.65 8.68 -1.73
C ALA A 157 6.04 9.06 -2.26
N ARG A 158 6.38 10.36 -2.24
CA ARG A 158 7.70 10.86 -2.68
C ARG A 158 8.83 10.46 -1.75
N ASN A 159 8.55 10.34 -0.45
CA ASN A 159 9.53 10.06 0.58
C ASN A 159 9.67 8.56 0.93
N THR A 160 8.81 7.72 0.36
CA THR A 160 8.84 6.27 0.61
C THR A 160 9.74 5.54 -0.39
N ALA A 161 10.64 4.68 0.12
CA ALA A 161 11.51 3.85 -0.69
C ALA A 161 10.85 2.53 -1.17
N GLU A 162 9.96 1.96 -0.37
CA GLU A 162 9.21 0.73 -0.71
C GLU A 162 8.19 1.01 -1.82
N THR A 163 8.40 0.40 -2.99
CA THR A 163 7.59 0.71 -4.19
C THR A 163 6.11 0.36 -4.00
N LYS A 164 5.79 -0.76 -3.32
CA LYS A 164 4.40 -1.15 -3.02
C LYS A 164 3.69 -0.10 -2.16
N VAL A 165 4.34 0.40 -1.12
CA VAL A 165 3.77 1.42 -0.22
C VAL A 165 3.63 2.76 -0.96
N LYS A 166 4.63 3.14 -1.76
CA LYS A 166 4.53 4.30 -2.64
C LYS A 166 3.31 4.23 -3.56
N LEU A 167 3.06 3.10 -4.21
CA LEU A 167 1.89 2.92 -5.08
C LEU A 167 0.57 3.08 -4.32
N ASP A 168 0.48 2.58 -3.08
CA ASP A 168 -0.70 2.76 -2.23
C ASP A 168 -0.96 4.24 -1.92
N TYR A 169 0.09 4.98 -1.51
CA TYR A 169 -0.01 6.42 -1.27
C TYR A 169 -0.35 7.22 -2.53
N GLU A 170 0.20 6.89 -3.70
CA GLU A 170 -0.17 7.55 -4.96
C GLU A 170 -1.66 7.37 -5.28
N ARG A 171 -2.23 6.18 -5.03
CA ARG A 171 -3.67 5.90 -5.21
C ARG A 171 -4.52 6.67 -4.22
N ARG A 172 -4.14 6.67 -2.93
CA ARG A 172 -4.85 7.41 -1.87
C ARG A 172 -4.86 8.90 -2.16
N SER A 173 -3.70 9.45 -2.55
CA SER A 173 -3.56 10.84 -2.99
C SER A 173 -4.50 11.16 -4.15
N SER A 174 -4.55 10.30 -5.18
CA SER A 174 -5.47 10.46 -6.31
C SER A 174 -6.93 10.53 -5.87
N ILE A 175 -7.37 9.59 -5.02
CA ILE A 175 -8.75 9.51 -4.53
C ILE A 175 -9.10 10.74 -3.67
N ALA A 176 -8.19 11.14 -2.78
CA ALA A 176 -8.38 12.31 -1.94
C ALA A 176 -8.47 13.59 -2.78
N TYR A 177 -7.60 13.79 -3.78
CA TYR A 177 -7.73 14.92 -4.69
C TYR A 177 -9.03 14.90 -5.50
N GLU A 178 -9.50 13.74 -5.94
CA GLU A 178 -10.79 13.61 -6.63
C GLU A 178 -11.95 14.07 -5.73
N LYS A 179 -12.00 13.58 -4.48
CA LYS A 179 -12.98 14.00 -3.46
C LYS A 179 -12.85 15.48 -3.10
N GLY A 180 -11.62 16.02 -3.12
CA GLY A 180 -11.33 17.44 -2.95
C GLY A 180 -11.67 18.32 -4.16
N SER A 181 -12.23 17.76 -5.24
CA SER A 181 -12.47 18.46 -6.52
C SER A 181 -11.20 19.10 -7.12
N MET A 182 -10.10 18.36 -7.09
CA MET A 182 -8.84 18.67 -7.76
C MET A 182 -8.57 17.66 -8.91
N PRO A 183 -9.35 17.71 -10.01
CA PRO A 183 -9.34 16.67 -11.04
C PRO A 183 -7.99 16.55 -11.77
N SER A 184 -7.27 17.66 -11.92
CA SER A 184 -5.94 17.67 -12.55
C SER A 184 -4.91 16.91 -11.71
N ASP A 185 -4.87 17.16 -10.40
CA ASP A 185 -3.96 16.46 -9.49
C ASP A 185 -4.35 15.00 -9.30
N ALA A 186 -5.66 14.71 -9.18
CA ALA A 186 -6.15 13.34 -9.15
C ALA A 186 -5.71 12.55 -10.40
N SER A 187 -5.91 13.11 -11.60
CA SER A 187 -5.52 12.47 -12.86
C SER A 187 -4.01 12.27 -12.97
N ARG A 188 -3.22 13.25 -12.51
CA ARG A 188 -1.76 13.17 -12.47
C ARG A 188 -1.31 12.03 -11.55
N MET A 189 -1.81 11.98 -10.31
CA MET A 189 -1.46 10.94 -9.35
C MET A 189 -1.90 9.55 -9.82
N ALA A 190 -3.09 9.42 -10.41
CA ALA A 190 -3.54 8.17 -11.03
C ALA A 190 -2.62 7.71 -12.18
N PHE A 191 -2.15 8.65 -13.01
CA PHE A 191 -1.21 8.34 -14.09
C PHE A 191 0.16 7.89 -13.55
N GLU A 192 0.70 8.60 -12.55
CA GLU A 192 1.96 8.27 -11.89
C GLU A 192 1.89 6.86 -11.27
N SER A 193 0.82 6.56 -10.53
CA SER A 193 0.56 5.24 -9.95
C SER A 193 0.54 4.14 -11.01
N ARG A 194 -0.26 4.29 -12.08
CA ARG A 194 -0.33 3.29 -13.18
C ARG A 194 0.98 3.12 -13.93
N ARG A 195 1.79 4.18 -14.04
CA ARG A 195 3.11 4.10 -14.66
C ARG A 195 4.07 3.30 -13.77
N ASN A 196 4.11 3.63 -12.49
CA ASN A 196 4.98 2.98 -11.51
C ASN A 196 4.59 1.51 -11.31
N GLU A 197 3.28 1.22 -11.27
CA GLU A 197 2.75 -0.14 -11.17
C GLU A 197 3.18 -1.01 -12.35
N ARG A 198 3.03 -0.52 -13.60
CA ARG A 198 3.50 -1.25 -14.79
C ARG A 198 4.99 -1.55 -14.77
N ILE A 199 5.81 -0.62 -14.26
CA ILE A 199 7.26 -0.82 -14.12
C ILE A 199 7.51 -1.90 -13.07
N TYR A 200 6.90 -1.75 -11.89
CA TYR A 200 7.01 -2.68 -10.78
C TYR A 200 6.58 -4.10 -11.18
N ASP A 201 5.40 -4.27 -11.79
CA ASP A 201 4.88 -5.57 -12.22
C ASP A 201 5.81 -6.26 -13.24
N ARG A 202 6.32 -5.48 -14.20
CA ARG A 202 7.27 -6.00 -15.19
C ARG A 202 8.57 -6.44 -14.53
N ASP A 203 9.07 -5.65 -13.59
CA ASP A 203 10.32 -5.91 -12.89
C ASP A 203 10.14 -7.12 -11.96
N MET A 204 9.05 -7.24 -11.21
CA MET A 204 8.74 -8.42 -10.38
C MET A 204 8.49 -9.69 -11.20
N LYS A 205 7.86 -9.57 -12.38
CA LYS A 205 7.74 -10.71 -13.30
C LYS A 205 9.11 -11.18 -13.81
N SER A 206 10.02 -10.25 -14.06
CA SER A 206 11.41 -10.57 -14.43
C SER A 206 12.15 -11.22 -13.26
N ALA A 207 12.04 -10.66 -12.06
CA ALA A 207 12.63 -11.23 -10.85
C ALA A 207 12.15 -12.66 -10.60
N SER A 208 10.84 -12.91 -10.71
CA SER A 208 10.26 -14.26 -10.58
C SER A 208 10.79 -15.23 -11.64
N LYS A 209 10.92 -14.78 -12.89
CA LYS A 209 11.50 -15.59 -13.96
C LYS A 209 12.96 -15.95 -13.66
N ASP A 210 13.73 -14.99 -13.16
CA ASP A 210 15.15 -15.17 -12.84
C ASP A 210 15.37 -16.05 -11.61
N ILE A 211 14.53 -15.96 -10.58
CA ILE A 211 14.49 -16.92 -9.46
C ILE A 211 14.21 -18.34 -9.95
N ASN A 212 13.24 -18.50 -10.85
CA ASN A 212 12.92 -19.81 -11.42
C ASN A 212 14.07 -20.35 -12.29
N ALA A 213 14.71 -19.48 -13.09
CA ALA A 213 15.90 -19.84 -13.85
C ALA A 213 17.05 -20.27 -12.92
N ALA A 214 17.26 -19.54 -11.82
CA ALA A 214 18.27 -19.86 -10.81
C ALA A 214 18.05 -21.26 -10.23
N ARG A 215 16.81 -21.59 -9.84
CA ARG A 215 16.43 -22.92 -9.34
C ARG A 215 16.69 -24.02 -10.37
N VAL A 216 16.26 -23.83 -11.62
CA VAL A 216 16.48 -24.81 -12.69
C VAL A 216 17.97 -25.04 -12.96
N GLN A 217 18.78 -23.98 -12.97
CA GLN A 217 20.22 -24.10 -13.23
C GLN A 217 20.98 -24.73 -12.05
N ARG A 218 20.56 -24.42 -10.81
CA ARG A 218 21.06 -25.09 -9.61
C ARG A 218 20.74 -26.58 -9.66
N ASP A 219 19.50 -26.95 -9.97
CA ASP A 219 19.08 -28.35 -10.02
C ASP A 219 19.87 -29.10 -11.10
N LYS A 220 20.13 -28.48 -12.26
CA LYS A 220 21.04 -29.02 -13.28
C LYS A 220 22.46 -29.23 -12.75
N ALA A 221 23.01 -28.25 -12.03
CA ALA A 221 24.34 -28.35 -11.44
C ALA A 221 24.46 -29.52 -10.43
N ILE A 222 23.38 -29.84 -9.72
CA ILE A 222 23.33 -30.92 -8.72
C ILE A 222 23.07 -32.29 -9.36
N THR A 223 22.17 -32.35 -10.35
CA THR A 223 21.61 -33.62 -10.87
C THR A 223 22.22 -34.10 -12.18
N GLN A 224 22.98 -33.27 -12.90
CA GLN A 224 23.61 -33.71 -14.14
C GLN A 224 24.52 -34.93 -13.90
N THR A 225 24.55 -35.85 -14.86
CA THR A 225 25.39 -37.05 -14.84
C THR A 225 26.63 -36.89 -15.74
N SER A 226 26.92 -35.66 -16.20
CA SER A 226 27.99 -35.46 -17.17
C SER A 226 29.35 -35.67 -16.52
N GLU A 227 30.25 -36.40 -17.19
CA GLU A 227 31.61 -36.65 -16.71
C GLU A 227 32.47 -35.37 -16.67
N PHE A 228 32.04 -34.32 -17.37
CA PHE A 228 32.79 -33.08 -17.50
C PHE A 228 32.44 -32.08 -16.38
N PHE A 229 33.34 -31.95 -15.40
CA PHE A 229 33.20 -31.04 -14.26
C PHE A 229 32.82 -29.59 -14.63
N GLY A 230 33.29 -29.07 -15.77
CA GLY A 230 33.03 -27.70 -16.19
C GLY A 230 31.56 -27.37 -16.50
N SER A 231 30.73 -28.35 -16.87
CA SER A 231 29.30 -28.13 -17.17
C SER A 231 28.49 -27.84 -15.89
N HIS A 232 28.80 -28.55 -14.81
CA HIS A 232 28.21 -28.37 -13.49
C HIS A 232 28.57 -27.01 -12.91
N PHE A 233 29.85 -26.66 -13.00
CA PHE A 233 30.35 -25.38 -12.51
C PHE A 233 29.75 -24.20 -13.29
N MET A 234 29.66 -24.31 -14.62
CA MET A 234 28.99 -23.30 -15.45
C MET A 234 27.50 -23.17 -15.12
N SER A 235 26.82 -24.27 -14.82
CA SER A 235 25.39 -24.24 -14.45
C SER A 235 25.16 -23.54 -13.12
N ILE A 236 26.01 -23.77 -12.11
CA ILE A 236 25.87 -23.07 -10.82
C ILE A 236 26.23 -21.59 -10.92
N LEU A 237 27.19 -21.20 -11.77
CA LEU A 237 27.47 -19.79 -12.05
C LEU A 237 26.25 -19.10 -12.67
N LYS A 238 25.62 -19.72 -13.68
CA LYS A 238 24.36 -19.20 -14.26
C LYS A 238 23.23 -19.10 -13.24
N ALA A 239 23.16 -20.05 -12.31
CA ALA A 239 22.17 -20.01 -11.23
C ALA A 239 22.39 -18.78 -10.34
N ARG A 240 23.64 -18.53 -9.95
CA ARG A 240 24.04 -17.36 -9.18
C ARG A 240 23.75 -16.05 -9.92
N ASP A 241 24.15 -15.93 -11.18
CA ASP A 241 23.93 -14.71 -11.98
C ASP A 241 22.43 -14.38 -12.12
N SER A 242 21.61 -15.42 -12.32
CA SER A 242 20.15 -15.27 -12.39
C SER A 242 19.58 -14.82 -11.04
N PHE A 243 20.05 -15.41 -9.94
CA PHE A 243 19.62 -15.01 -8.60
C PHE A 243 20.04 -13.57 -8.26
N GLU A 244 21.27 -13.17 -8.56
CA GLU A 244 21.77 -11.80 -8.36
C GLU A 244 20.96 -10.78 -9.19
N SER A 245 20.57 -11.15 -10.43
CA SER A 245 19.69 -10.32 -11.27
C SER A 245 18.32 -10.11 -10.63
N ALA A 246 17.71 -11.18 -10.08
CA ALA A 246 16.44 -11.08 -9.36
C ALA A 246 16.56 -10.24 -8.08
N LYS A 247 17.63 -10.47 -7.29
CA LYS A 247 17.93 -9.73 -6.06
C LYS A 247 18.05 -8.23 -6.32
N GLY A 248 18.76 -7.83 -7.36
CA GLY A 248 18.88 -6.42 -7.75
C GLY A 248 17.54 -5.76 -8.08
N LEU A 249 16.55 -6.51 -8.60
CA LEU A 249 15.20 -5.99 -8.84
C LEU A 249 14.40 -5.84 -7.54
N TYR A 250 14.50 -6.79 -6.61
CA TYR A 250 13.86 -6.64 -5.29
C TYR A 250 14.47 -5.49 -4.48
N GLU A 251 15.80 -5.36 -4.47
CA GLU A 251 16.52 -4.26 -3.81
C GLU A 251 16.16 -2.90 -4.42
N LYS A 252 16.09 -2.80 -5.75
CA LYS A 252 15.63 -1.60 -6.46
C LYS A 252 14.26 -1.12 -5.99
N HIS A 253 13.38 -2.04 -5.63
CA HIS A 253 12.01 -1.74 -5.18
C HIS A 253 11.86 -1.70 -3.66
N ASN A 254 12.94 -1.95 -2.91
CA ASN A 254 12.94 -2.17 -1.47
C ASN A 254 11.80 -3.12 -1.04
N ASP A 255 11.65 -4.23 -1.78
CA ASP A 255 10.55 -5.15 -1.59
C ASP A 255 10.88 -6.21 -0.53
N LYS A 256 10.00 -6.33 0.46
CA LYS A 256 10.14 -7.28 1.58
C LYS A 256 10.09 -8.75 1.16
N GLU A 257 9.66 -9.05 -0.06
CA GLU A 257 9.72 -10.42 -0.58
C GLU A 257 11.15 -10.96 -0.62
N LEU A 258 12.17 -10.09 -0.75
CA LEU A 258 13.58 -10.44 -0.62
C LEU A 258 13.89 -11.13 0.72
N GLU A 259 13.23 -10.70 1.79
CA GLU A 259 13.44 -11.19 3.17
C GLU A 259 12.65 -12.47 3.45
N THR A 260 11.89 -12.98 2.47
CA THR A 260 11.13 -14.22 2.65
C THR A 260 12.05 -15.43 2.70
N GLU A 261 11.70 -16.39 3.54
CA GLU A 261 12.45 -17.65 3.74
C GLU A 261 12.73 -18.36 2.41
N ASN A 262 11.82 -18.30 1.45
CA ASN A 262 11.98 -18.93 0.14
C ASN A 262 13.11 -18.34 -0.70
N VAL A 263 13.30 -17.02 -0.66
CA VAL A 263 14.36 -16.32 -1.42
C VAL A 263 15.70 -16.56 -0.74
N ILE A 264 15.76 -16.42 0.59
CA ILE A 264 16.95 -16.70 1.41
C ILE A 264 17.41 -18.14 1.23
N LYS A 265 16.50 -19.11 1.32
CA LYS A 265 16.80 -20.53 1.10
C LYS A 265 17.34 -20.79 -0.30
N THR A 266 16.83 -20.09 -1.32
CA THR A 266 17.34 -20.24 -2.69
C THR A 266 18.79 -19.73 -2.78
N GLU A 267 19.12 -18.61 -2.13
CA GLU A 267 20.49 -18.07 -2.04
C GLU A 267 21.44 -19.08 -1.37
N ASP A 268 21.05 -19.61 -0.21
CA ASP A 268 21.86 -20.56 0.56
C ASP A 268 22.08 -21.87 -0.20
N GLU A 269 21.06 -22.40 -0.86
CA GLU A 269 21.16 -23.61 -1.68
C GLU A 269 22.12 -23.43 -2.87
N ILE A 270 22.09 -22.26 -3.53
CA ILE A 270 23.04 -21.93 -4.60
C ILE A 270 24.46 -21.81 -4.05
N LYS A 271 24.63 -21.11 -2.92
CA LYS A 271 25.93 -20.92 -2.27
C LYS A 271 26.55 -22.24 -1.82
N HIS A 272 25.77 -23.11 -1.19
CA HIS A 272 26.21 -24.44 -0.78
C HIS A 272 26.60 -25.32 -1.98
N ALA A 273 25.78 -25.33 -3.04
CA ALA A 273 26.11 -26.08 -4.25
C ALA A 273 27.39 -25.55 -4.91
N TYR A 274 27.59 -24.23 -4.96
CA TYR A 274 28.81 -23.61 -5.47
C TYR A 274 30.05 -24.02 -4.67
N GLN A 275 30.00 -23.92 -3.33
CA GLN A 275 31.11 -24.29 -2.45
C GLN A 275 31.49 -25.76 -2.58
N ARG A 276 30.48 -26.65 -2.63
CA ARG A 276 30.69 -28.08 -2.84
C ARG A 276 31.39 -28.35 -4.16
N LEU A 277 30.88 -27.77 -5.26
CA LEU A 277 31.48 -27.95 -6.58
C LEU A 277 32.90 -27.40 -6.65
N MET A 278 33.17 -26.25 -6.04
CA MET A 278 34.52 -25.68 -5.97
C MET A 278 35.51 -26.59 -5.22
N LEU A 279 35.08 -27.20 -4.11
CA LEU A 279 35.91 -28.13 -3.35
C LEU A 279 36.19 -29.42 -4.13
N ASP A 280 35.17 -29.95 -4.80
CA ASP A 280 35.32 -31.10 -5.71
C ASP A 280 36.27 -30.77 -6.89
N ALA A 281 36.22 -29.53 -7.41
CA ALA A 281 37.14 -29.04 -8.45
C ALA A 281 38.58 -29.09 -7.97
N LEU A 282 38.84 -28.46 -6.82
CA LEU A 282 40.17 -28.34 -6.24
C LEU A 282 40.77 -29.72 -5.97
N LEU A 283 39.96 -30.65 -5.46
CA LEU A 283 40.40 -32.02 -5.20
C LEU A 283 40.77 -32.75 -6.50
N ARG A 284 39.94 -32.67 -7.55
CA ARG A 284 40.25 -33.29 -8.85
C ARG A 284 41.50 -32.69 -9.49
N VAL A 285 41.60 -31.36 -9.52
CA VAL A 285 42.78 -30.66 -10.05
C VAL A 285 44.04 -31.05 -9.27
N GLY A 286 43.94 -31.13 -7.94
CA GLY A 286 45.04 -31.61 -7.08
C GLY A 286 45.50 -33.02 -7.44
N ILE A 287 44.56 -33.96 -7.66
CA ILE A 287 44.88 -35.32 -8.12
C ILE A 287 45.57 -35.30 -9.48
N TYR A 288 45.06 -34.53 -10.45
CA TYR A 288 45.69 -34.42 -11.77
C TYR A 288 47.10 -33.84 -11.70
N LEU A 289 47.33 -32.81 -10.87
CA LEU A 289 48.64 -32.23 -10.64
C LEU A 289 49.60 -33.22 -9.97
N LEU A 290 49.12 -34.05 -9.04
CA LEU A 290 49.92 -35.12 -8.42
C LEU A 290 50.33 -36.18 -9.44
N ILE A 291 49.39 -36.64 -10.27
CA ILE A 291 49.66 -37.62 -11.34
C ILE A 291 50.66 -37.02 -12.34
N LEU A 292 50.45 -35.77 -12.76
CA LEU A 292 51.36 -35.07 -13.67
C LEU A 292 52.75 -34.93 -13.06
N SER A 293 52.85 -34.55 -11.77
CA SER A 293 54.13 -34.48 -11.06
C SER A 293 54.83 -35.84 -11.03
N PHE A 294 54.10 -36.93 -10.82
CA PHE A 294 54.67 -38.28 -10.81
C PHE A 294 55.19 -38.69 -12.20
N ILE A 295 54.43 -38.39 -13.27
CA ILE A 295 54.85 -38.63 -14.65
C ILE A 295 56.11 -37.82 -14.99
N VAL A 296 56.16 -36.54 -14.59
CA VAL A 296 57.33 -35.68 -14.80
C VAL A 296 58.56 -36.23 -14.09
N VAL A 297 58.42 -36.78 -12.88
CA VAL A 297 59.53 -37.42 -12.16
C VAL A 297 60.02 -38.67 -12.89
N ILE A 298 59.13 -39.53 -13.38
CA ILE A 298 59.51 -40.73 -14.17
C ILE A 298 60.26 -40.32 -15.44
N LEU A 299 59.71 -39.38 -16.20
CA LEU A 299 60.33 -38.89 -17.43
C LEU A 299 61.69 -38.24 -17.16
N TRP A 300 61.83 -37.54 -16.02
CA TRP A 300 63.10 -36.96 -15.60
C TRP A 300 64.15 -38.03 -15.28
N GLU A 301 63.77 -39.10 -14.57
CA GLU A 301 64.67 -40.22 -14.31
C GLU A 301 65.10 -40.93 -15.60
N GLU A 302 64.18 -41.15 -16.54
CA GLU A 302 64.50 -41.73 -17.85
C GLU A 302 65.42 -40.82 -18.66
N PHE A 303 65.15 -39.50 -18.68
CA PHE A 303 66.00 -38.53 -19.37
C PHE A 303 67.41 -38.48 -18.76
N LYS A 304 67.52 -38.57 -17.43
CA LYS A 304 68.81 -38.62 -16.75
C LYS A 304 69.60 -39.88 -17.11
N LYS A 305 68.95 -41.05 -17.14
CA LYS A 305 69.58 -42.31 -17.59
C LYS A 305 70.06 -42.21 -19.04
N TRP A 306 69.24 -41.64 -19.91
CA TRP A 306 69.62 -41.44 -21.31
C TRP A 306 70.81 -40.50 -21.46
N GLY A 307 70.88 -39.44 -20.64
CA GLY A 307 72.04 -38.54 -20.57
C GLY A 307 73.32 -39.24 -20.09
N GLU A 308 73.22 -40.07 -19.05
CA GLU A 308 74.33 -40.90 -18.57
C GLU A 308 74.79 -41.93 -19.63
N GLU A 309 73.86 -42.56 -20.35
CA GLU A 309 74.16 -43.48 -21.47
C GLU A 309 74.80 -42.76 -22.67
N LEU A 310 74.42 -41.50 -22.94
CA LEU A 310 75.01 -40.68 -23.99
C LEU A 310 76.43 -40.20 -23.63
N ASP A 311 76.68 -39.92 -22.34
CA ASP A 311 78.03 -39.60 -21.85
C ASP A 311 78.94 -40.84 -21.86
N ASP A 312 78.42 -42.03 -21.50
CA ASP A 312 79.17 -43.29 -21.57
C ASP A 312 79.52 -43.70 -23.02
N THR A 313 78.67 -43.39 -23.99
CA THR A 313 78.98 -43.66 -25.41
C THR A 313 80.00 -42.67 -26.00
N ARG A 314 80.08 -41.42 -25.51
CA ARG A 314 81.14 -40.47 -25.88
C ARG A 314 82.50 -40.80 -25.26
N LEU A 315 82.52 -41.35 -24.05
CA LEU A 315 83.75 -41.91 -23.44
C LEU A 315 84.31 -43.10 -24.26
N GLY A 316 83.44 -43.85 -24.95
CA GLY A 316 83.83 -44.89 -25.91
C GLY A 316 84.49 -44.35 -27.18
N GLU A 317 84.13 -43.15 -27.65
CA GLU A 317 84.77 -42.49 -28.79
C GLU A 317 86.15 -41.89 -28.43
N GLU A 318 86.37 -41.50 -27.16
CA GLU A 318 87.68 -41.01 -26.70
C GLU A 318 88.73 -42.14 -26.52
N LEU A 319 88.31 -43.41 -26.50
CA LEU A 319 89.18 -44.58 -26.39
C LEU A 319 89.52 -45.26 -27.75
N ILE A 320 88.99 -44.74 -28.86
CA ILE A 320 89.35 -45.15 -30.22
C ILE A 320 90.05 -43.97 -30.93
N VAL A 321 91.30 -43.72 -30.54
CA VAL A 321 92.30 -42.95 -31.31
C VAL A 321 93.60 -43.73 -31.35
#